data_AF-A0A098VV23-F1
#
_entry.id   AF-A0A098VV23-F1
#
_cell.length_a   1.000
_cell.length_b   1.000
_cell.length_c   1.000
_cell.angle_alpha   90.00
_cell.angle_beta   90.00
_cell.angle_gamma   90.00
#
_symmetry.space_group_name_H-M   'P 1'
#
loop_
_entity.id
_entity.type
_entity.pdbx_description
1 polymer ?
#
loop_
_entity_poly.entity_id
_entity_poly.type
_entity_poly.pdbx_seq_one_letter_code
_entity_poly.pdbx_strand_id
1 'polypeptide(L)'
;MHAFQKPNVQSATESWGEMVPSKITERVKLDIHMLRLRNAIDPTQHYKKFDAKDLSKTFQVGTIIDDATDFYSLRSTKRDRKKDIIDSILSDPASRTYYNRRFKDLQMHKQKSAKDLYRKRMQAALPSWKFKSNFKNYNLKRLLVALQGYKFFFPLNYPTMGRMHSPGYVSSIGISDSALPYRRSAPSWVKTTSLEVSDQIFKLAKKGLTPSSIGVVLRDLHGIPQVKSITGNKILRILKAGGLAPEIPEDLYHLIKKAVSVRKHLERNRKDKDSKYRLILIESRIHRLSRYYKKSKQLPAVWKYDSTSASAIVA
;
A
#
# COMPACT_ATOMS: atom_id res chain seq x y z
N MET A 1 73.94 -19.19 2.18
CA MET A 1 72.96 -18.11 1.96
C MET A 1 71.92 -18.60 0.95
N HIS A 2 70.74 -19.05 1.41
CA HIS A 2 69.65 -19.39 0.50
C HIS A 2 68.73 -18.17 0.38
N ALA A 3 68.79 -17.50 -0.77
CA ALA A 3 67.88 -16.42 -1.11
C ALA A 3 66.46 -17.00 -1.26
N PHE A 4 65.53 -16.53 -0.44
CA PHE A 4 64.11 -16.82 -0.59
C PHE A 4 63.63 -16.18 -1.90
N GLN A 5 63.43 -17.00 -2.92
CA GLN A 5 62.92 -16.56 -4.21
C GLN A 5 61.42 -16.25 -4.05
N LYS A 6 61.02 -14.99 -4.21
CA LYS A 6 59.60 -14.60 -4.23
C LYS A 6 58.92 -15.31 -5.42
N PRO A 7 57.74 -15.95 -5.24
CA PRO A 7 57.06 -16.60 -6.34
C PRO A 7 56.66 -15.57 -7.41
N ASN A 8 57.00 -15.87 -8.66
CA ASN A 8 56.68 -15.04 -9.83
C ASN A 8 55.18 -15.09 -10.10
N VAL A 9 54.43 -14.18 -9.47
CA VAL A 9 52.99 -13.97 -9.72
C VAL A 9 52.86 -12.62 -10.40
N GLN A 10 52.42 -12.62 -11.66
CA GLN A 10 52.18 -11.40 -12.46
C GLN A 10 51.29 -10.43 -11.66
N SER A 11 51.90 -9.38 -11.10
CA SER A 11 51.26 -8.40 -10.24
C SER A 11 50.60 -7.31 -11.08
N ALA A 12 49.28 -7.39 -11.25
CA ALA A 12 48.48 -6.24 -11.69
C ALA A 12 48.33 -5.18 -10.57
N THR A 13 49.33 -5.02 -9.69
CA THR A 13 49.17 -4.54 -8.31
C THR A 13 50.32 -3.68 -7.77
N GLU A 14 51.17 -3.07 -8.60
CA GLU A 14 52.15 -2.09 -8.11
C GLU A 14 51.48 -0.88 -7.44
N SER A 15 50.34 -0.39 -7.97
CA SER A 15 49.60 0.74 -7.39
C SER A 15 48.69 0.40 -6.20
N TRP A 16 48.46 -0.89 -5.94
CA TRP A 16 47.52 -1.39 -4.91
C TRP A 16 48.19 -2.37 -3.94
N GLY A 17 49.49 -2.17 -3.67
CA GLY A 17 50.18 -2.82 -2.55
C GLY A 17 50.34 -4.34 -2.65
N GLU A 18 50.79 -4.86 -3.80
CA GLU A 18 51.17 -6.28 -3.98
C GLU A 18 50.14 -7.30 -3.45
N MET A 19 48.85 -7.14 -3.79
CA MET A 19 47.81 -8.05 -3.30
C MET A 19 48.04 -9.50 -3.78
N VAL A 20 48.20 -10.42 -2.83
CA VAL A 20 48.35 -11.86 -3.10
C VAL A 20 46.98 -12.50 -3.38
N PRO A 21 46.86 -13.44 -4.34
CA PRO A 21 45.64 -14.23 -4.53
C PRO A 21 45.24 -15.01 -3.28
N SER A 22 44.00 -14.82 -2.81
CA SER A 22 43.46 -15.50 -1.63
C SER A 22 42.81 -16.84 -1.99
N LYS A 23 43.00 -17.87 -1.17
CA LYS A 23 42.31 -19.17 -1.32
C LYS A 23 40.83 -19.02 -1.01
N ILE A 24 39.97 -19.35 -1.98
CA ILE A 24 38.51 -19.32 -1.80
C ILE A 24 38.07 -20.50 -0.94
N THR A 25 37.84 -20.26 0.35
CA THR A 25 37.23 -21.22 1.27
C THR A 25 35.71 -21.22 1.11
N GLU A 26 35.02 -22.25 1.63
CA GLU A 26 33.56 -22.34 1.57
C GLU A 26 32.87 -21.18 2.30
N ARG A 27 33.38 -20.79 3.47
CA ARG A 27 32.89 -19.62 4.23
C ARG A 27 32.93 -18.33 3.40
N VAL A 28 34.05 -18.11 2.72
CA VAL A 28 34.21 -16.95 1.84
C VAL A 28 33.23 -16.98 0.66
N LYS A 29 32.96 -18.16 0.07
CA LYS A 29 31.93 -18.29 -0.98
C LYS A 29 30.55 -17.87 -0.49
N LEU A 30 30.20 -18.25 0.74
CA LEU A 30 28.92 -17.92 1.33
C LEU A 30 28.82 -16.40 1.63
N ASP A 31 29.87 -15.79 2.17
CA ASP A 31 29.90 -14.34 2.42
C ASP A 31 29.76 -13.53 1.11
N ILE A 32 30.43 -13.97 0.04
CA ILE A 32 30.28 -13.37 -1.29
C ILE A 32 28.85 -13.53 -1.81
N HIS A 33 28.25 -14.71 -1.60
CA HIS A 33 26.86 -14.95 -1.96
C HIS A 33 25.91 -14.00 -1.20
N MET A 34 26.17 -13.77 0.08
CA MET A 34 25.41 -12.80 0.88
C MET A 34 25.59 -11.37 0.38
N LEU A 35 26.80 -10.96 -0.03
CA LEU A 35 27.03 -9.64 -0.63
C LEU A 35 26.24 -9.45 -1.93
N ARG A 36 26.11 -10.50 -2.76
CA ARG A 36 25.24 -10.47 -3.95
C ARG A 36 23.75 -10.29 -3.57
N LEU A 37 23.35 -10.78 -2.39
CA LEU A 37 21.99 -10.70 -1.86
C LEU A 37 21.75 -9.50 -0.93
N ARG A 38 22.66 -8.51 -0.84
CA ARG A 38 22.53 -7.36 0.08
C ARG A 38 21.19 -6.60 -0.01
N ASN A 39 20.63 -6.47 -1.22
CA ASN A 39 19.31 -5.86 -1.44
C ASN A 39 18.15 -6.65 -0.79
N ALA A 40 18.31 -7.95 -0.57
CA ALA A 40 17.31 -8.80 0.07
C ALA A 40 17.51 -8.89 1.59
N ILE A 41 18.75 -8.68 2.06
CA ILE A 41 19.15 -8.67 3.47
C ILE A 41 18.67 -7.37 4.10
N ASP A 42 19.02 -6.23 3.50
CA ASP A 42 18.55 -4.91 3.92
C ASP A 42 17.76 -4.25 2.78
N PRO A 43 16.43 -4.37 2.77
CA PRO A 43 15.58 -3.78 1.75
C PRO A 43 15.40 -2.26 1.91
N THR A 44 15.88 -1.67 3.01
CA THR A 44 15.73 -0.23 3.27
C THR A 44 16.81 0.58 2.56
N GLN A 45 18.00 -0.01 2.42
CA GLN A 45 19.14 0.60 1.75
C GLN A 45 19.17 0.21 0.27
N HIS A 46 19.41 1.20 -0.60
CA HIS A 46 19.59 0.94 -2.03
C HIS A 46 21.07 0.70 -2.33
N TYR A 47 21.42 -0.54 -2.68
CA TYR A 47 22.77 -0.84 -3.16
C TYR A 47 22.82 -0.89 -4.68
N LYS A 48 23.92 -0.37 -5.25
CA LYS A 48 24.25 -0.56 -6.67
C LYS A 48 24.26 -2.06 -7.01
N LYS A 49 23.93 -2.41 -8.25
CA LYS A 49 24.02 -3.82 -8.68
C LYS A 49 25.48 -4.28 -8.61
N PHE A 50 25.66 -5.55 -8.25
CA PHE A 50 26.99 -6.16 -8.26
C PHE A 50 27.30 -6.55 -9.70
N ASP A 51 28.14 -5.78 -10.38
CA ASP A 51 28.37 -5.91 -11.82
C ASP A 51 29.34 -7.06 -12.18
N ALA A 52 30.11 -7.56 -11.20
CA ALA A 52 31.04 -8.66 -11.42
C ALA A 52 30.33 -10.03 -11.38
N LYS A 53 30.24 -10.68 -12.55
CA LYS A 53 29.67 -12.03 -12.67
C LYS A 53 30.57 -13.09 -11.99
N ASP A 54 31.88 -12.93 -12.14
CA ASP A 54 32.91 -13.80 -11.58
C ASP A 54 33.74 -13.05 -10.53
N LEU A 55 34.18 -13.78 -9.50
CA LEU A 55 35.01 -13.21 -8.44
C LEU A 55 36.44 -13.00 -8.97
N SER A 56 37.06 -11.86 -8.65
CA SER A 56 38.48 -11.66 -8.92
C SER A 56 39.32 -12.75 -8.22
N LYS A 57 40.36 -13.22 -8.90
CA LYS A 57 41.29 -14.23 -8.33
C LYS A 57 42.05 -13.67 -7.11
N THR A 58 42.14 -12.35 -7.03
CA THR A 58 42.74 -11.57 -5.96
C THR A 58 41.65 -10.77 -5.25
N PHE A 59 41.38 -11.09 -3.99
CA PHE A 59 40.52 -10.30 -3.11
C PHE A 59 41.05 -10.43 -1.68
N GLN A 60 40.81 -9.40 -0.86
CA GLN A 60 41.16 -9.38 0.55
C GLN A 60 39.90 -9.08 1.36
N VAL A 61 39.79 -9.70 2.53
CA VAL A 61 38.73 -9.43 3.50
C VAL A 61 39.36 -8.66 4.64
N GLY A 62 38.88 -7.44 4.87
CA GLY A 62 39.33 -6.58 5.96
C GLY A 62 38.43 -6.70 7.19
N THR A 63 38.93 -6.23 8.32
CA THR A 63 38.13 -6.00 9.52
C THR A 63 37.76 -4.52 9.63
N ILE A 64 36.57 -4.24 10.16
CA ILE A 64 36.17 -2.86 10.44
C ILE A 64 36.95 -2.38 11.66
N ILE A 65 37.70 -1.29 11.48
CA ILE A 65 38.39 -0.57 12.55
C ILE A 65 37.62 0.73 12.75
N ASP A 66 37.10 0.94 13.95
CA ASP A 66 36.39 2.17 14.32
C ASP A 66 37.40 3.31 14.42
N ASP A 67 37.02 4.51 14.00
CA ASP A 67 37.96 5.64 14.02
C ASP A 67 38.15 6.18 15.45
N ALA A 68 39.31 6.80 15.70
CA ALA A 68 39.58 7.43 16.97
C ALA A 68 38.61 8.59 17.27
N THR A 69 38.07 9.25 16.23
CA THR A 69 37.11 10.36 16.37
C THR A 69 35.65 9.92 16.56
N ASP A 70 35.31 8.64 16.33
CA ASP A 70 33.94 8.16 16.48
C ASP A 70 33.48 8.19 17.95
N PHE A 71 32.28 8.71 18.21
CA PHE A 71 31.71 8.77 19.54
C PHE A 71 31.44 7.35 20.11
N TYR A 72 31.65 7.13 21.41
CA TYR A 72 31.68 5.80 22.03
C TYR A 72 30.42 4.94 21.79
N SER A 73 29.24 5.56 21.60
CA SER A 73 27.99 4.83 21.34
C SER A 73 27.85 4.27 19.92
N LEU A 74 28.64 4.77 18.97
CA LEU A 74 28.66 4.29 17.57
C LEU A 74 29.68 3.15 17.37
N ARG A 75 30.55 2.91 18.35
CA ARG A 75 31.59 1.88 18.26
C ARG A 75 31.02 0.49 18.46
N SER A 76 31.44 -0.44 17.62
CA SER A 76 30.97 -1.83 17.69
C SER A 76 31.64 -2.55 18.85
N THR A 77 30.86 -3.13 19.76
CA THR A 77 31.42 -3.87 20.90
C THR A 77 32.10 -5.16 20.44
N LYS A 78 33.00 -5.71 21.27
CA LYS A 78 33.64 -7.01 20.99
C LYS A 78 32.63 -8.15 20.77
N ARG A 79 31.43 -8.04 21.35
CA ARG A 79 30.35 -9.01 21.17
C ARG A 79 29.74 -8.91 19.77
N ASP A 80 29.60 -7.71 19.23
CA ASP A 80 28.95 -7.45 17.95
C ASP A 80 29.90 -7.75 16.77
N ARG A 81 31.21 -7.64 16.99
CA ARG A 81 32.24 -7.99 16.01
C ARG A 81 32.29 -9.51 15.80
N LYS A 82 31.85 -9.96 14.63
CA LYS A 82 31.96 -11.36 14.17
C LYS A 82 33.05 -11.51 13.12
N LYS A 83 33.49 -12.76 12.90
CA LYS A 83 34.55 -13.10 11.94
C LYS A 83 34.06 -12.97 10.49
N ASP A 84 32.85 -13.45 10.24
CA ASP A 84 32.24 -13.54 8.91
C ASP A 84 30.96 -12.70 8.85
N ILE A 85 30.57 -12.26 7.64
CA ILE A 85 29.35 -11.46 7.42
C ILE A 85 28.12 -12.29 7.79
N ILE A 86 28.13 -13.57 7.46
CA ILE A 86 27.04 -14.50 7.82
C ILE A 86 26.87 -14.62 9.32
N ASP A 87 27.96 -14.78 10.06
CA ASP A 87 27.91 -14.92 11.51
C ASP A 87 27.38 -13.64 12.17
N SER A 88 27.71 -12.46 11.62
CA SER A 88 27.13 -11.18 12.04
C SER A 88 25.60 -11.18 11.89
N ILE A 89 25.11 -11.54 10.70
CA ILE A 89 23.67 -11.56 10.39
C ILE A 89 22.91 -12.59 11.24
N LEU A 90 23.48 -13.78 11.42
CA LEU A 90 22.84 -14.84 12.21
C LEU A 90 22.84 -14.54 13.71
N SER A 91 23.78 -13.75 14.19
CA SER A 91 23.86 -13.37 15.60
C SER A 91 22.85 -12.30 16.01
N ASP A 92 22.33 -11.52 15.05
CA ASP A 92 21.31 -10.50 15.31
C ASP A 92 19.89 -11.11 15.45
N PRO A 93 19.25 -11.03 16.63
CA PRO A 93 17.90 -11.57 16.83
C PRO A 93 16.81 -10.84 16.02
N ALA A 94 17.01 -9.55 15.70
CA ALA A 94 16.05 -8.79 14.91
C ALA A 94 16.01 -9.29 13.47
N SER A 95 17.19 -9.40 12.85
CA SER A 95 17.39 -9.99 11.53
C SER A 95 16.81 -11.41 11.43
N ARG A 96 17.08 -12.26 12.44
CA ARG A 96 16.57 -13.64 12.48
C ARG A 96 15.03 -13.72 12.45
N THR A 97 14.35 -12.83 13.17
CA THR A 97 12.89 -12.78 13.20
C THR A 97 12.32 -12.41 11.83
N TYR A 98 12.92 -11.40 11.18
CA TYR A 98 12.54 -10.97 9.84
C TYR A 98 12.69 -12.10 8.81
N TYR A 99 13.84 -12.77 8.77
CA TYR A 99 14.09 -13.85 7.80
C TYR A 99 13.17 -15.05 8.03
N ASN A 100 12.93 -15.43 9.28
CA ASN A 100 12.02 -16.53 9.60
C ASN A 100 10.59 -16.24 9.11
N ARG A 101 10.11 -15.00 9.29
CA ARG A 101 8.81 -14.58 8.77
C ARG A 101 8.81 -14.61 7.24
N ARG A 102 9.83 -14.02 6.61
CA ARG A 102 9.92 -13.93 5.15
C ARG A 102 10.01 -15.30 4.49
N PHE A 103 10.77 -16.22 5.08
CA PHE A 103 10.85 -17.60 4.65
C PHE A 103 9.49 -18.29 4.69
N LYS A 104 8.74 -18.15 5.80
CA LYS A 104 7.37 -18.69 5.93
C LYS A 104 6.43 -18.11 4.87
N ASP A 105 6.49 -16.80 4.63
CA ASP A 105 5.68 -16.14 3.60
C ASP A 105 5.99 -16.68 2.20
N LEU A 106 7.26 -16.87 1.87
CA LEU A 106 7.70 -17.44 0.59
C LEU A 106 7.23 -18.90 0.43
N GLN A 107 7.32 -19.71 1.49
CA GLN A 107 6.83 -21.09 1.48
C GLN A 107 5.31 -21.13 1.26
N MET A 108 4.55 -20.30 2.00
CA MET A 108 3.10 -20.19 1.80
C MET A 108 2.75 -19.71 0.39
N HIS A 109 3.50 -18.76 -0.17
CA HIS A 109 3.28 -18.26 -1.52
C HIS A 109 3.52 -19.35 -2.58
N LYS A 110 4.62 -20.11 -2.47
CA LYS A 110 4.89 -21.25 -3.36
C LYS A 110 3.80 -22.32 -3.27
N GLN A 111 3.35 -22.66 -2.06
CA GLN A 111 2.25 -23.61 -1.85
C GLN A 111 0.91 -23.12 -2.42
N LYS A 112 0.59 -21.83 -2.27
CA LYS A 112 -0.60 -21.21 -2.88
C LYS A 112 -0.54 -21.28 -4.40
N SER A 113 0.61 -20.94 -5.00
CA SER A 113 0.82 -21.04 -6.44
C SER A 113 0.61 -22.46 -6.96
N ALA A 114 1.12 -23.48 -6.25
CA ALA A 114 0.91 -24.88 -6.60
C ALA A 114 -0.57 -25.29 -6.49
N LYS A 115 -1.26 -24.85 -5.43
CA LYS A 115 -2.71 -25.09 -5.25
C LYS A 115 -3.56 -24.39 -6.32
N ASP A 116 -3.19 -23.19 -6.72
CA ASP A 116 -3.89 -22.44 -7.77
C ASP A 116 -3.65 -23.05 -9.16
N LEU A 117 -2.44 -23.52 -9.44
CA LEU A 117 -2.14 -24.29 -10.65
C LEU A 117 -2.93 -25.60 -10.70
N TYR A 118 -3.00 -26.32 -9.59
CA TYR A 118 -3.83 -27.51 -9.45
C TYR A 118 -5.31 -27.20 -9.68
N ARG A 119 -5.85 -26.14 -9.06
CA ARG A 119 -7.23 -25.70 -9.24
C ARG A 119 -7.52 -25.31 -10.69
N LYS A 120 -6.61 -24.62 -11.37
CA LYS A 120 -6.73 -24.28 -12.80
C LYS A 120 -6.72 -25.52 -13.68
N ARG A 121 -5.84 -26.50 -13.42
CA ARG A 121 -5.85 -27.81 -14.11
C ARG A 121 -7.17 -28.54 -13.90
N MET A 122 -7.69 -28.58 -12.67
CA MET A 122 -8.97 -29.21 -12.38
C MET A 122 -10.13 -28.49 -13.07
N GLN A 123 -10.14 -27.16 -13.10
CA GLN A 123 -11.16 -26.39 -13.81
C GLN A 123 -11.10 -26.58 -15.33
N ALA A 124 -9.89 -26.71 -15.91
CA ALA A 124 -9.70 -27.01 -17.32
C ALA A 124 -10.08 -28.44 -17.70
N ALA A 125 -10.02 -29.39 -16.76
CA ALA A 125 -10.42 -30.79 -16.94
C ALA A 125 -11.94 -31.02 -16.79
N LEU A 126 -12.71 -30.02 -16.36
CA LEU A 126 -14.17 -30.14 -16.25
C LEU A 126 -14.82 -29.98 -17.63
N PRO A 127 -15.73 -30.89 -18.04
CA PRO A 127 -16.43 -30.79 -19.32
C PRO A 127 -17.33 -29.54 -19.37
N SER A 128 -17.41 -28.93 -20.56
CA SER A 128 -17.98 -27.59 -20.82
C SER A 128 -19.41 -27.36 -20.29
N TRP A 129 -20.21 -28.41 -20.15
CA TRP A 129 -21.59 -28.34 -19.63
C TRP A 129 -21.68 -28.11 -18.12
N LYS A 130 -20.61 -28.36 -17.34
CA LYS A 130 -20.56 -28.00 -15.90
C LYS A 130 -20.33 -26.51 -15.63
N PHE A 131 -20.00 -25.70 -16.65
CA PHE A 131 -19.79 -24.26 -16.51
C PHE A 131 -21.09 -23.43 -16.57
N LYS A 132 -22.23 -24.08 -16.84
CA LYS A 132 -23.57 -23.47 -16.84
C LYS A 132 -24.43 -23.99 -15.69
N SER A 133 -23.99 -23.80 -14.43
CA SER A 133 -24.91 -23.88 -13.29
C SER A 133 -24.84 -22.60 -12.47
N ASN A 134 -25.85 -21.77 -12.71
CA ASN A 134 -26.40 -20.73 -11.86
C ASN A 134 -25.89 -20.72 -10.40
N PHE A 135 -25.02 -19.76 -10.06
CA PHE A 135 -24.94 -19.23 -8.71
C PHE A 135 -25.98 -18.10 -8.52
N LYS A 136 -27.25 -18.47 -8.73
CA LYS A 136 -28.38 -17.84 -8.04
C LYS A 136 -28.93 -18.91 -7.11
N ASN A 137 -28.53 -18.88 -5.85
CA ASN A 137 -29.39 -19.14 -4.69
C ASN A 137 -28.52 -19.21 -3.42
N TYR A 138 -28.61 -18.14 -2.65
CA TYR A 138 -28.34 -18.14 -1.23
C TYR A 138 -29.44 -18.96 -0.56
N ASN A 139 -29.10 -20.14 0.01
CA ASN A 139 -29.71 -20.73 1.23
C ASN A 139 -29.42 -22.23 1.49
N LEU A 140 -28.28 -22.79 1.05
CA LEU A 140 -27.94 -24.20 1.38
C LEU A 140 -26.51 -24.41 1.91
N LYS A 141 -25.92 -23.41 2.56
CA LYS A 141 -24.63 -23.55 3.27
C LYS A 141 -24.75 -23.61 4.80
N ARG A 142 -25.91 -23.99 5.34
CA ARG A 142 -26.12 -24.12 6.79
C ARG A 142 -26.51 -25.51 7.30
N LEU A 143 -26.42 -26.55 6.45
CA LEU A 143 -26.86 -27.91 6.82
C LEU A 143 -25.82 -29.01 6.54
N LEU A 144 -24.56 -28.64 6.38
CA LEU A 144 -23.45 -29.59 6.18
C LEU A 144 -22.22 -29.16 7.00
N VAL A 145 -22.47 -28.83 8.27
CA VAL A 145 -21.46 -28.75 9.33
C VAL A 145 -22.04 -29.45 10.56
N ALA A 146 -22.28 -30.74 10.43
CA ALA A 146 -22.42 -31.68 11.53
C ALA A 146 -21.65 -32.93 11.08
N LEU A 147 -20.74 -33.41 11.93
CA LEU A 147 -19.75 -34.48 11.67
C LEU A 147 -18.44 -34.02 11.04
N GLN A 148 -17.64 -33.25 11.79
CA GLN A 148 -16.31 -33.71 12.21
C GLN A 148 -15.71 -32.71 13.18
N GLY A 149 -15.39 -33.19 14.38
CA GLY A 149 -14.65 -32.45 15.38
C GLY A 149 -13.25 -32.14 14.88
N TYR A 150 -13.06 -30.95 14.34
CA TYR A 150 -11.77 -30.29 14.29
C TYR A 150 -11.99 -28.86 14.78
N LYS A 151 -11.56 -28.61 16.03
CA LYS A 151 -11.30 -27.27 16.57
C LYS A 151 -10.15 -26.64 15.75
N PHE A 152 -10.44 -26.21 14.52
CA PHE A 152 -9.66 -25.15 13.89
C PHE A 152 -10.15 -23.85 14.52
N PHE A 153 -9.34 -23.33 15.44
CA PHE A 153 -9.44 -21.97 15.94
C PHE A 153 -9.33 -21.03 14.72
N PHE A 154 -10.47 -20.65 14.16
CA PHE A 154 -10.54 -19.57 13.19
C PHE A 154 -10.13 -18.30 13.94
N PRO A 155 -9.02 -17.64 13.57
CA PRO A 155 -8.79 -16.28 14.06
C PRO A 155 -10.00 -15.46 13.60
N LEU A 156 -10.68 -14.85 14.56
CA LEU A 156 -11.77 -13.90 14.32
C LEU A 156 -11.33 -12.94 13.22
N ASN A 157 -11.97 -13.04 12.06
CA ASN A 157 -11.82 -12.09 10.96
C ASN A 157 -12.39 -10.76 11.45
N TYR A 158 -11.56 -9.91 12.04
CA TYR A 158 -11.85 -8.49 12.12
C TYR A 158 -11.97 -7.97 10.68
N PRO A 159 -13.02 -7.17 10.35
CA PRO A 159 -13.17 -6.59 9.03
C PRO A 159 -11.99 -5.65 8.78
N THR A 160 -11.02 -6.14 8.01
CA THR A 160 -9.85 -5.38 7.58
C THR A 160 -10.35 -4.33 6.59
N MET A 161 -10.33 -3.06 7.00
CA MET A 161 -10.76 -1.96 6.14
C MET A 161 -9.77 -1.73 5.00
N GLY A 162 -10.05 -2.39 3.86
CA GLY A 162 -9.42 -2.18 2.55
C GLY A 162 -10.44 -1.82 1.46
N ARG A 163 -9.95 -1.42 0.28
CA ARG A 163 -10.72 -0.88 -0.87
C ARG A 163 -11.97 -1.70 -1.20
N MET A 164 -13.14 -1.04 -1.17
CA MET A 164 -14.46 -1.68 -1.31
C MET A 164 -14.68 -2.52 -2.57
N HIS A 165 -14.17 -2.11 -3.73
CA HIS A 165 -14.33 -2.82 -5.02
C HIS A 165 -12.97 -3.05 -5.70
N SER A 166 -11.89 -3.16 -4.93
CA SER A 166 -10.57 -3.52 -5.48
C SER A 166 -9.98 -4.66 -4.67
N PRO A 167 -9.46 -5.72 -5.31
CA PRO A 167 -8.78 -6.79 -4.60
C PRO A 167 -7.46 -6.22 -4.04
N GLY A 168 -7.45 -5.86 -2.76
CA GLY A 168 -6.20 -5.60 -2.06
C GLY A 168 -5.57 -6.94 -1.70
N TYR A 169 -4.37 -7.23 -2.21
CA TYR A 169 -3.52 -8.20 -1.52
C TYR A 169 -3.25 -7.64 -0.11
N VAL A 170 -3.18 -8.50 0.92
CA VAL A 170 -3.08 -8.06 2.33
C VAL A 170 -1.87 -7.13 2.57
N SER A 171 -0.80 -7.28 1.78
CA SER A 171 0.39 -6.42 1.82
C SER A 171 0.30 -5.12 1.00
N SER A 172 -0.78 -4.91 0.25
CA SER A 172 -1.00 -3.78 -0.66
C SER A 172 -2.31 -3.03 -0.38
N ILE A 173 -2.82 -3.11 0.85
CA ILE A 173 -3.97 -2.31 1.30
C ILE A 173 -3.42 -0.93 1.69
N GLY A 174 -3.71 0.09 0.89
CA GLY A 174 -3.31 1.46 1.20
C GLY A 174 -4.03 1.97 2.46
N ILE A 175 -3.25 2.49 3.42
CA ILE A 175 -3.71 3.04 4.70
C ILE A 175 -3.56 4.56 4.79
N SER A 176 -3.31 5.23 3.66
CA SER A 176 -3.11 6.68 3.62
C SER A 176 -4.41 7.43 3.90
N ASP A 177 -4.42 8.19 4.99
CA ASP A 177 -5.49 9.11 5.38
C ASP A 177 -4.89 10.31 6.14
N SER A 178 -5.68 11.39 6.27
CA SER A 178 -5.33 12.53 7.10
C SER A 178 -5.34 12.14 8.59
N ALA A 179 -4.28 12.50 9.32
CA ALA A 179 -4.20 12.36 10.77
C ALA A 179 -4.50 13.71 11.43
N LEU A 180 -5.67 13.82 12.04
CA LEU A 180 -6.06 15.05 12.75
C LEU A 180 -5.20 15.24 14.01
N PRO A 181 -4.81 16.49 14.36
CA PRO A 181 -4.11 16.76 15.60
C PRO A 181 -4.99 16.41 16.81
N TYR A 182 -4.34 16.01 17.91
CA TYR A 182 -5.05 15.68 19.16
C TYR A 182 -5.81 16.88 19.72
N ARG A 183 -5.18 18.06 19.69
CA ARG A 183 -5.79 19.32 20.15
C ARG A 183 -6.90 19.73 19.20
N ARG A 184 -8.12 19.88 19.73
CA ARG A 184 -9.31 20.28 18.97
C ARG A 184 -9.61 21.77 19.01
N SER A 185 -8.95 22.52 19.90
CA SER A 185 -9.05 23.97 19.98
C SER A 185 -8.42 24.64 18.76
N ALA A 186 -8.93 25.82 18.41
CA ALA A 186 -8.31 26.64 17.37
C ALA A 186 -6.88 27.04 17.81
N PRO A 187 -5.89 27.01 16.89
CA PRO A 187 -4.55 27.49 17.20
C PRO A 187 -4.54 29.00 17.49
N SER A 188 -3.62 29.44 18.36
CA SER A 188 -3.54 30.84 18.82
C SER A 188 -3.23 31.86 17.72
N TRP A 189 -2.59 31.43 16.62
CA TRP A 189 -2.28 32.27 15.47
C TRP A 189 -3.47 32.50 14.54
N VAL A 190 -4.53 31.68 14.66
CA VAL A 190 -5.75 31.90 13.87
C VAL A 190 -6.56 33.00 14.57
N LYS A 191 -6.54 34.20 13.99
CA LYS A 191 -7.28 35.37 14.51
C LYS A 191 -8.67 35.54 13.88
N THR A 192 -8.97 34.77 12.83
CA THR A 192 -10.24 34.82 12.11
C THR A 192 -11.40 34.45 13.02
N THR A 193 -12.44 35.27 13.02
CA THR A 193 -13.65 35.01 13.81
C THR A 193 -14.54 33.95 13.15
N SER A 194 -15.44 33.33 13.91
CA SER A 194 -16.36 32.32 13.39
C SER A 194 -17.32 32.86 12.31
N LEU A 195 -17.68 34.14 12.40
CA LEU A 195 -18.51 34.84 11.43
C LEU A 195 -17.77 35.04 10.10
N GLU A 196 -16.53 35.53 10.15
CA GLU A 196 -15.69 35.70 8.96
C GLU A 196 -15.47 34.38 8.22
N VAL A 197 -15.23 33.28 8.94
CA VAL A 197 -15.08 31.95 8.34
C VAL A 197 -16.39 31.53 7.65
N SER A 198 -17.54 31.80 8.26
CA SER A 198 -18.84 31.49 7.67
C SER A 198 -19.10 32.29 6.40
N ASP A 199 -18.75 33.59 6.40
CA ASP A 199 -18.87 34.46 5.23
C ASP A 199 -17.95 34.02 4.09
N GLN A 200 -16.71 33.63 4.40
CA GLN A 200 -15.79 33.06 3.41
C GLN A 200 -16.37 31.77 2.81
N ILE A 201 -16.95 30.89 3.63
CA ILE A 201 -17.62 29.66 3.16
C ILE A 201 -18.76 30.01 2.21
N PHE A 202 -19.62 30.98 2.56
CA PHE A 202 -20.73 31.39 1.69
C PHE A 202 -20.23 32.03 0.38
N LYS A 203 -19.18 32.86 0.43
CA LYS A 203 -18.56 33.44 -0.78
C LYS A 203 -18.02 32.35 -1.69
N LEU A 204 -17.32 31.35 -1.15
CA LEU A 204 -16.76 30.24 -1.93
C LEU A 204 -17.86 29.31 -2.49
N ALA A 205 -18.93 29.08 -1.73
CA ALA A 205 -20.08 28.30 -2.19
C ALA A 205 -20.85 29.00 -3.32
N LYS A 206 -21.02 30.32 -3.25
CA LYS A 206 -21.61 31.12 -4.34
C LYS A 206 -20.78 31.08 -5.63
N LYS A 207 -19.47 30.82 -5.54
CA LYS A 207 -18.61 30.55 -6.71
C LYS A 207 -18.79 29.13 -7.28
N GLY A 208 -19.64 28.29 -6.67
CA GLY A 208 -19.90 26.92 -7.11
C GLY A 208 -18.89 25.89 -6.61
N LEU A 209 -18.05 26.23 -5.62
CA LEU A 209 -17.10 25.26 -5.05
C LEU A 209 -17.80 24.25 -4.16
N THR A 210 -17.33 23.00 -4.20
CA THR A 210 -17.86 21.92 -3.38
C THR A 210 -17.36 22.02 -1.93
N PRO A 211 -18.10 21.51 -0.93
CA PRO A 211 -17.67 21.54 0.47
C PRO A 211 -16.26 20.99 0.71
N SER A 212 -15.87 19.94 -0.02
CA SER A 212 -14.52 19.36 0.07
C SER A 212 -13.44 20.33 -0.46
N SER A 213 -13.70 20.97 -1.61
CA SER A 213 -12.78 21.97 -2.18
C SER A 213 -12.71 23.24 -1.32
N ILE A 214 -13.83 23.67 -0.72
CA ILE A 214 -13.87 24.82 0.20
C ILE A 214 -12.93 24.57 1.39
N GLY A 215 -12.96 23.37 1.98
CA GLY A 215 -12.07 23.01 3.08
C GLY A 215 -10.58 23.07 2.70
N VAL A 216 -10.23 22.67 1.48
CA VAL A 216 -8.86 22.76 0.94
C VAL A 216 -8.43 24.21 0.79
N VAL A 217 -9.28 25.05 0.20
CA VAL A 217 -9.00 26.49 0.01
C VAL A 217 -8.82 27.21 1.34
N LEU A 218 -9.67 26.93 2.32
CA LEU A 218 -9.55 27.52 3.67
C LEU A 218 -8.26 27.09 4.37
N ARG A 219 -7.82 25.86 4.17
CA ARG A 219 -6.57 25.36 4.75
C ARG A 219 -5.35 25.97 4.07
N ASP A 220 -5.32 25.96 2.74
CA ASP A 220 -4.11 26.26 1.96
C ASP A 220 -3.92 27.76 1.74
N LEU A 221 -5.00 28.53 1.55
CA LEU A 221 -4.92 29.99 1.32
C LEU A 221 -5.12 30.81 2.59
N HIS A 222 -6.06 30.41 3.45
CA HIS A 222 -6.46 31.21 4.62
C HIS A 222 -5.82 30.72 5.94
N GLY A 223 -5.07 29.61 5.91
CA GLY A 223 -4.40 29.06 7.09
C GLY A 223 -5.35 28.51 8.16
N ILE A 224 -6.58 28.16 7.78
CA ILE A 224 -7.59 27.59 8.69
C ILE A 224 -7.49 26.05 8.64
N PRO A 225 -6.90 25.39 9.66
CA PRO A 225 -6.65 23.95 9.58
C PRO A 225 -7.93 23.11 9.65
N GLN A 226 -8.87 23.52 10.51
CA GLN A 226 -10.15 22.83 10.72
C GLN A 226 -11.25 23.85 11.00
N VAL A 227 -12.24 23.94 10.10
CA VAL A 227 -13.40 24.84 10.24
C VAL A 227 -14.20 24.54 11.51
N LYS A 228 -14.30 23.25 11.89
CA LYS A 228 -15.03 22.81 13.08
C LYS A 228 -14.44 23.37 14.38
N SER A 229 -13.11 23.55 14.44
CA SER A 229 -12.44 24.04 15.65
C SER A 229 -12.72 25.53 15.93
N ILE A 230 -13.07 26.30 14.90
CA ILE A 230 -13.35 27.74 15.01
C ILE A 230 -14.87 27.97 15.14
N THR A 231 -15.65 27.36 14.26
CA THR A 231 -17.10 27.61 14.14
C THR A 231 -17.96 26.65 14.97
N GLY A 232 -17.39 25.56 15.49
CA GLY A 232 -18.12 24.46 16.14
C GLY A 232 -18.87 23.52 15.18
N ASN A 233 -19.15 23.96 13.95
CA ASN A 233 -19.91 23.23 12.95
C ASN A 233 -19.04 22.78 11.76
N LYS A 234 -19.50 21.74 11.05
CA LYS A 234 -18.87 21.32 9.78
C LYS A 234 -19.35 22.19 8.62
N ILE A 235 -18.54 22.32 7.57
CA ILE A 235 -18.84 23.11 6.36
C ILE A 235 -20.25 22.84 5.83
N LEU A 236 -20.61 21.56 5.64
CA LEU A 236 -21.92 21.18 5.10
C LEU A 236 -23.09 21.63 5.98
N ARG A 237 -22.91 21.70 7.31
CA ARG A 237 -23.94 22.20 8.23
C ARG A 237 -24.11 23.72 8.13
N ILE A 238 -23.00 24.45 7.96
CA ILE A 238 -23.00 25.90 7.74
C ILE A 238 -23.73 26.22 6.42
N LEU A 239 -23.43 25.48 5.35
CA LEU A 239 -24.09 25.65 4.06
C LEU A 239 -25.59 25.32 4.11
N LYS A 240 -26.00 24.30 4.88
CA LYS A 240 -27.42 24.00 5.11
C LYS A 240 -28.14 25.12 5.85
N ALA A 241 -27.51 25.69 6.88
CA ALA A 241 -28.08 26.82 7.61
C ALA A 241 -28.24 28.07 6.71
N GLY A 242 -27.32 28.28 5.77
CA GLY A 242 -27.40 29.37 4.80
C GLY A 242 -28.20 29.06 3.52
N GLY A 243 -28.86 27.90 3.42
CA GLY A 243 -29.64 27.51 2.23
C GLY A 243 -28.82 27.30 0.94
N LEU A 244 -27.49 27.20 1.05
CA LEU A 244 -26.55 27.06 -0.08
C LEU A 244 -26.01 25.62 -0.21
N ALA A 245 -26.65 24.65 0.44
CA ALA A 245 -26.24 23.26 0.38
C ALA A 245 -26.65 22.63 -0.96
N PRO A 246 -25.81 21.78 -1.56
CA PRO A 246 -26.19 21.06 -2.77
C PRO A 246 -27.34 20.08 -2.47
N GLU A 247 -28.30 19.98 -3.38
CA GLU A 247 -29.42 19.05 -3.27
C GLU A 247 -28.97 17.59 -3.24
N ILE A 248 -27.97 17.27 -4.06
CA ILE A 248 -27.37 15.95 -4.14
C ILE A 248 -26.05 15.94 -3.35
N PRO A 249 -25.84 14.96 -2.46
CA PRO A 249 -24.56 14.78 -1.78
C PRO A 249 -23.37 14.71 -2.74
N GLU A 250 -22.28 15.37 -2.36
CA GLU A 250 -21.08 15.53 -3.20
C GLU A 250 -20.49 14.20 -3.67
N ASP A 251 -20.46 13.20 -2.80
CA ASP A 251 -19.94 11.86 -3.10
C ASP A 251 -20.76 11.13 -4.16
N LEU A 252 -22.09 11.27 -4.09
CA LEU A 252 -23.03 10.72 -5.06
C LEU A 252 -22.89 11.44 -6.41
N TYR A 253 -22.85 12.78 -6.40
CA TYR A 253 -22.65 13.60 -7.59
C TYR A 253 -21.37 13.20 -8.36
N HIS A 254 -20.23 13.07 -7.68
CA HIS A 254 -18.97 12.71 -8.33
C HIS A 254 -18.93 11.27 -8.87
N LEU A 255 -19.65 10.34 -8.23
CA LEU A 255 -19.77 8.98 -8.77
C LEU A 255 -20.64 8.96 -10.03
N ILE A 256 -21.74 9.71 -10.05
CA ILE A 256 -22.60 9.87 -11.24
C ILE A 256 -21.78 10.52 -12.37
N LYS A 257 -21.05 11.60 -12.07
CA LYS A 257 -20.16 12.28 -13.04
C LYS A 257 -19.14 11.33 -13.66
N LYS A 258 -18.55 10.47 -12.84
CA LYS A 258 -17.61 9.43 -13.31
C LYS A 258 -18.32 8.38 -14.17
N ALA A 259 -19.51 7.94 -13.79
CA ALA A 259 -20.30 6.97 -14.56
C ALA A 259 -20.68 7.52 -15.94
N VAL A 260 -21.13 8.78 -16.01
CA VAL A 260 -21.47 9.47 -17.26
C VAL A 260 -20.24 9.57 -18.18
N SER A 261 -19.08 9.96 -17.64
CA SER A 261 -17.83 10.00 -18.40
C SER A 261 -17.42 8.62 -18.95
N VAL A 262 -17.51 7.57 -18.14
CA VAL A 262 -17.20 6.20 -18.57
C VAL A 262 -18.20 5.69 -19.62
N ARG A 263 -19.49 6.05 -19.51
CA ARG A 263 -20.50 5.72 -20.52
C ARG A 263 -20.21 6.40 -21.86
N LYS A 264 -19.90 7.69 -21.85
CA LYS A 264 -19.48 8.44 -23.04
C LYS A 264 -18.23 7.85 -23.71
N HIS A 265 -17.28 7.35 -22.92
CA HIS A 265 -16.12 6.61 -23.43
C HIS A 265 -16.53 5.29 -24.11
N LEU A 266 -17.41 4.52 -23.48
CA LEU A 266 -17.86 3.21 -23.97
C LEU A 266 -18.74 3.28 -25.22
N GLU A 267 -19.45 4.39 -25.45
CA GLU A 267 -20.22 4.61 -26.68
C GLU A 267 -19.34 4.53 -27.93
N ARG A 268 -18.14 5.13 -27.85
CA ARG A 268 -17.10 5.08 -28.89
C ARG A 268 -16.31 3.78 -28.83
N ASN A 269 -15.97 3.33 -27.61
CA ASN A 269 -15.09 2.19 -27.36
C ASN A 269 -15.87 0.94 -26.90
N ARG A 270 -16.78 0.44 -27.75
CA ARG A 270 -17.69 -0.66 -27.38
C ARG A 270 -16.99 -1.99 -27.04
N LYS A 271 -15.74 -2.19 -27.49
CA LYS A 271 -14.96 -3.41 -27.25
C LYS A 271 -14.19 -3.38 -25.92
N ASP A 272 -14.12 -2.25 -25.23
CA ASP A 272 -13.41 -2.09 -23.96
C ASP A 272 -14.16 -2.80 -22.82
N LYS A 273 -13.71 -4.01 -22.47
CA LYS A 273 -14.30 -4.85 -21.42
C LYS A 273 -13.92 -4.36 -20.01
N ASP A 274 -12.77 -3.70 -19.85
CA ASP A 274 -12.29 -3.22 -18.56
C ASP A 274 -13.12 -2.01 -18.10
N SER A 275 -13.36 -1.05 -19.01
CA SER A 275 -14.23 0.09 -18.72
C SER A 275 -15.68 -0.34 -18.45
N LYS A 276 -16.20 -1.36 -19.16
CA LYS A 276 -17.51 -1.96 -18.83
C LYS A 276 -17.55 -2.53 -17.42
N TYR A 277 -16.52 -3.29 -17.04
CA TYR A 277 -16.40 -3.82 -15.69
C TYR A 277 -16.33 -2.70 -14.63
N ARG A 278 -15.50 -1.67 -14.87
CA ARG A 278 -15.40 -0.52 -13.95
C ARG A 278 -16.70 0.27 -13.86
N LEU A 279 -17.46 0.41 -14.95
CA LEU A 279 -18.78 1.03 -14.92
C LEU A 279 -19.72 0.28 -13.97
N ILE A 280 -19.78 -1.05 -14.05
CA ILE A 280 -20.58 -1.89 -13.13
C ILE A 280 -20.20 -1.62 -11.67
N LEU A 281 -18.89 -1.50 -11.37
CA LEU A 281 -18.41 -1.19 -10.02
C LEU A 281 -18.73 0.24 -9.56
N ILE A 282 -18.83 1.21 -10.46
CA ILE A 282 -19.22 2.58 -10.14
C ILE A 282 -20.74 2.63 -9.88
N GLU A 283 -21.55 2.03 -10.74
CA GLU A 283 -23.02 1.99 -10.60
C GLU A 283 -23.44 1.23 -9.35
N SER A 284 -22.74 0.14 -9.02
CA SER A 284 -22.92 -0.57 -7.75
C SER A 284 -22.68 0.33 -6.53
N ARG A 285 -21.75 1.29 -6.61
CA ARG A 285 -21.50 2.28 -5.53
C ARG A 285 -22.61 3.31 -5.45
N ILE A 286 -23.05 3.82 -6.59
CA ILE A 286 -24.18 4.76 -6.69
C ILE A 286 -25.43 4.17 -6.03
N HIS A 287 -25.79 2.92 -6.36
CA HIS A 287 -26.95 2.25 -5.76
C HIS A 287 -26.78 2.00 -4.25
N ARG A 288 -25.57 1.73 -3.77
CA ARG A 288 -25.29 1.58 -2.33
C ARG A 288 -25.45 2.90 -1.58
N LEU A 289 -24.88 3.99 -2.10
CA LEU A 289 -25.00 5.31 -1.49
C LEU A 289 -26.43 5.85 -1.57
N SER A 290 -27.11 5.69 -2.70
CA SER A 290 -28.51 6.07 -2.86
C SER A 290 -29.40 5.41 -1.79
N ARG A 291 -29.23 4.10 -1.55
CA ARG A 291 -29.96 3.40 -0.47
C ARG A 291 -29.66 4.00 0.91
N TYR A 292 -28.40 4.30 1.20
CA TYR A 292 -28.00 4.93 2.46
C TYR A 292 -28.66 6.31 2.63
N TYR A 293 -28.63 7.15 1.60
CA TYR A 293 -29.16 8.51 1.69
C TYR A 293 -30.69 8.57 1.67
N LYS A 294 -31.37 7.60 1.03
CA LYS A 294 -32.82 7.42 1.19
C LYS A 294 -33.18 7.01 2.61
N LYS A 295 -32.41 6.09 3.21
CA LYS A 295 -32.59 5.70 4.62
C LYS A 295 -32.36 6.87 5.58
N SER A 296 -31.36 7.72 5.31
CA SER A 296 -31.04 8.90 6.13
C SER A 296 -31.86 10.14 5.78
N LYS A 297 -32.87 10.02 4.89
CA LYS A 297 -33.77 11.10 4.45
C LYS A 297 -33.07 12.32 3.86
N GLN A 298 -31.86 12.14 3.32
CA GLN A 298 -31.14 13.19 2.60
C GLN A 298 -31.49 13.20 1.10
N LEU A 299 -32.06 12.11 0.59
CA LEU A 299 -32.62 12.02 -0.75
C LEU A 299 -34.12 11.68 -0.68
N PRO A 300 -34.93 12.14 -1.66
CA PRO A 300 -36.32 11.74 -1.80
C PRO A 300 -36.45 10.21 -1.91
N ALA A 301 -37.50 9.63 -1.33
CA ALA A 301 -37.73 8.18 -1.38
C ALA A 301 -37.88 7.65 -2.82
N VAL A 302 -38.48 8.47 -3.69
CA VAL A 302 -38.71 8.19 -5.12
C VAL A 302 -37.42 8.25 -5.93
N TRP A 303 -36.35 8.85 -5.39
CA TRP A 303 -35.11 9.05 -6.14
C TRP A 303 -34.51 7.72 -6.62
N LYS A 304 -34.17 7.70 -7.91
CA LYS A 304 -33.60 6.56 -8.61
C LYS A 304 -32.52 7.06 -9.57
N TYR A 305 -31.39 6.36 -9.59
CA TYR A 305 -30.37 6.57 -10.61
C TYR A 305 -30.84 5.93 -11.91
N ASP A 306 -30.95 6.73 -12.96
CA ASP A 306 -31.08 6.27 -14.34
C ASP A 306 -29.93 6.85 -15.16
N SER A 307 -29.35 5.99 -16.00
CA SER A 307 -28.20 6.35 -16.82
C SER A 307 -28.51 7.31 -17.95
N THR A 308 -29.76 7.34 -18.42
CA THR A 308 -30.20 8.23 -19.50
C THR A 308 -30.34 9.67 -19.00
N SER A 309 -30.88 9.85 -17.80
CA SER A 309 -31.07 11.15 -17.15
C SER A 309 -29.86 11.63 -16.33
N ALA A 310 -28.89 10.74 -16.06
CA ALA A 310 -27.70 11.06 -15.28
C ALA A 310 -26.85 12.20 -15.85
N SER A 311 -26.88 12.42 -17.17
CA SER A 311 -26.19 13.55 -17.82
C SER A 311 -26.77 14.89 -17.40
N ALA A 312 -28.10 15.02 -17.32
CA ALA A 312 -28.79 16.25 -16.92
C ALA A 312 -28.55 16.62 -15.46
N ILE A 313 -28.27 15.64 -14.60
CA ILE A 313 -27.99 15.84 -13.17
C ILE A 313 -26.57 16.41 -12.94
N VAL A 314 -25.65 16.17 -13.87
CA VAL A 314 -24.23 16.50 -13.71
C VAL A 314 -23.78 17.66 -14.60
N ALA A 315 -24.59 18.00 -15.59
CA ALA A 315 -24.38 19.12 -16.50
C ALA A 315 -24.26 20.45 -15.74
#